data_AF-A0A1T5A9V5-F1
#
_entry.id   AF-A0A1T5A9V5-F1
#
_cell.length_a   1.000
_cell.length_b   1.000
_cell.length_c   1.000
_cell.angle_alpha   90.00
_cell.angle_beta   90.00
_cell.angle_gamma   90.00
#
_symmetry.space_group_name_H-M   'P 1'
#
loop_
_entity.id
_entity.type
_entity.pdbx_description
1 polymer ?
#
loop_
_entity_poly.entity_id
_entity_poly.type
_entity_poly.pdbx_seq_one_letter_code
_entity_poly.pdbx_strand_id
1 'polypeptide(L)'
;MRRAAVLACVCALYAAHEATAGPQPVTRQARACLAWDKEIHRMLGWSELYDLHSAGLRDGIRAETDRLRDKCVRDISMASLNRYVMLMKMLYDDEADEFESFD
;
A
#
# COMPACT_ATOMS: atom_id res chain seq x y z
N MET A 1 -3.77 51.45 18.57
CA MET A 1 -3.83 51.09 17.14
C MET A 1 -2.71 50.16 16.64
N ARG A 2 -1.66 49.82 17.42
CA ARG A 2 -0.55 48.96 16.94
C ARG A 2 -0.77 47.44 17.09
N ARG A 3 -1.69 47.00 17.96
CA ARG A 3 -1.90 45.56 18.26
C ARG A 3 -2.78 44.84 17.22
N ALA A 4 -3.70 45.56 16.56
CA ALA A 4 -4.58 44.98 15.54
C ALA A 4 -3.86 44.65 14.23
N ALA A 5 -2.84 45.43 13.86
CA ALA A 5 -2.05 45.22 12.64
C ALA A 5 -1.19 43.94 12.69
N VAL A 6 -0.73 43.55 13.88
CA VAL A 6 0.10 42.34 14.07
C VAL A 6 -0.74 41.07 13.89
N LEU A 7 -1.98 41.04 14.41
CA LEU A 7 -2.87 39.89 14.24
C LEU A 7 -3.28 39.68 12.77
N ALA A 8 -3.53 40.75 12.02
CA ALA A 8 -3.93 40.65 10.62
C ALA A 8 -2.84 40.04 9.72
N CYS A 9 -1.56 40.28 10.04
CA CYS A 9 -0.43 39.75 9.27
C CYS A 9 -0.25 38.23 9.47
N VAL A 10 -0.54 37.72 10.67
CA VAL A 10 -0.42 36.28 10.99
C VAL A 10 -1.52 35.45 10.30
N CYS A 11 -2.75 35.96 10.25
CA CYS A 11 -3.85 35.26 9.57
C CYS A 11 -3.66 35.18 8.05
N ALA A 12 -3.10 36.23 7.43
CA ALA A 12 -2.83 36.24 5.99
C ALA A 12 -1.74 35.22 5.59
N LEU A 13 -0.74 34.99 6.46
CA LEU A 13 0.31 34.00 6.24
C LEU A 13 -0.22 32.56 6.37
N TYR A 14 -1.15 32.30 7.30
CA TYR A 14 -1.79 30.98 7.45
C TYR A 14 -2.68 30.63 6.24
N ALA A 15 -3.51 31.57 5.79
CA ALA A 15 -4.39 31.35 4.64
C ALA A 15 -3.61 31.14 3.32
N ALA A 16 -2.44 31.77 3.17
CA ALA A 16 -1.56 31.56 2.03
C ALA A 16 -0.86 30.19 2.05
N HIS A 17 -0.64 29.60 3.24
CA HIS A 17 0.00 28.30 3.36
C HIS A 17 -0.96 27.15 3.01
N GLU A 18 -2.23 27.24 3.41
CA GLU A 18 -3.25 26.24 3.04
C GLU A 18 -3.58 26.24 1.54
N ALA A 19 -3.52 27.40 0.88
CA ALA A 19 -3.84 27.54 -0.55
C ALA A 19 -2.82 26.91 -1.51
N THR A 20 -1.65 26.47 -1.02
CA THR A 20 -0.59 25.85 -1.84
C THR A 20 -0.49 24.34 -1.69
N ALA A 21 -1.31 23.74 -0.82
CA ALA A 21 -1.42 22.28 -0.71
C ALA A 21 -2.34 21.72 -1.82
N GLY A 22 -1.91 21.86 -3.08
CA GLY A 22 -2.44 21.02 -4.15
C GLY A 22 -2.18 19.54 -3.80
N PRO A 23 -3.02 18.59 -4.27
CA PRO A 23 -2.82 17.17 -4.00
C PRO A 23 -1.39 16.77 -4.37
N GLN A 24 -0.63 16.30 -3.37
CA GLN A 24 0.76 15.91 -3.58
C GLN A 24 0.82 14.83 -4.69
N PRO A 25 1.73 14.96 -5.67
CA PRO A 25 1.86 13.97 -6.73
C PRO A 25 2.24 12.62 -6.11
N VAL A 26 1.40 11.61 -6.36
CA VAL A 26 1.58 10.25 -5.85
C VAL A 26 2.93 9.72 -6.33
N THR A 27 3.81 9.36 -5.40
CA THR A 27 5.14 8.85 -5.73
C THR A 27 5.03 7.54 -6.51
N ARG A 28 6.08 7.18 -7.27
CA ARG A 28 6.13 5.87 -7.99
C ARG A 28 5.95 4.69 -7.01
N GLN A 29 6.51 4.81 -5.82
CA GLN A 29 6.38 3.81 -4.76
C GLN A 29 4.94 3.69 -4.27
N ALA A 30 4.25 4.81 -4.00
CA ALA A 30 2.86 4.78 -3.57
C ALA A 30 1.94 4.17 -4.65
N ARG A 31 2.19 4.47 -5.93
CA ARG A 31 1.50 3.81 -7.05
C ARG A 31 1.76 2.30 -7.10
N ALA A 32 3.01 1.87 -6.92
CA ALA A 32 3.35 0.45 -6.87
C ALA A 32 2.68 -0.27 -5.70
N CYS A 33 2.64 0.36 -4.53
CA CYS A 33 1.99 -0.16 -3.32
C CYS A 33 0.50 -0.42 -3.54
N LEU A 34 -0.22 0.57 -4.10
CA LEU A 34 -1.64 0.42 -4.42
C LEU A 34 -1.90 -0.64 -5.51
N ALA A 35 -0.99 -0.76 -6.47
CA ALA A 35 -1.07 -1.80 -7.49
C ALA A 35 -0.89 -3.20 -6.88
N TRP A 36 0.07 -3.36 -5.96
CA TRP A 36 0.31 -4.63 -5.26
C TRP A 36 -0.79 -4.96 -4.26
N ASP A 37 -1.36 -3.97 -3.57
CA ASP A 37 -2.55 -4.13 -2.73
C ASP A 37 -3.73 -4.66 -3.53
N LYS A 38 -3.99 -4.08 -4.71
CA LYS A 38 -5.03 -4.60 -5.60
C LYS A 38 -4.74 -6.03 -6.05
N GLU A 39 -3.50 -6.32 -6.40
CA GLU A 39 -3.09 -7.62 -6.92
C GLU A 39 -3.22 -8.72 -5.88
N ILE A 40 -2.78 -8.49 -4.64
CA ILE A 40 -2.87 -9.51 -3.61
C ILE A 40 -4.32 -9.83 -3.22
N HIS A 41 -5.23 -8.85 -3.24
CA HIS A 41 -6.66 -9.11 -3.05
C HIS A 41 -7.25 -9.95 -4.18
N ARG A 42 -6.78 -9.76 -5.42
CA ARG A 42 -7.16 -10.59 -6.57
C ARG A 42 -6.70 -12.03 -6.39
N MET A 43 -5.45 -12.23 -5.97
CA MET A 43 -4.89 -13.55 -5.67
C MET A 43 -5.62 -14.24 -4.52
N LEU A 44 -5.94 -13.51 -3.44
CA LEU A 44 -6.75 -14.03 -2.34
C LEU A 44 -8.14 -14.46 -2.81
N GLY A 45 -8.76 -13.69 -3.71
CA GLY A 45 -10.04 -14.05 -4.31
C GLY A 45 -9.96 -15.35 -5.12
N TRP A 46 -8.89 -15.56 -5.87
CA TRP A 46 -8.64 -16.84 -6.55
C TRP A 46 -8.36 -17.99 -5.58
N SER A 47 -7.56 -17.73 -4.55
CA SER A 47 -7.23 -18.70 -3.51
C SER A 47 -8.47 -19.18 -2.76
N GLU A 48 -9.46 -18.30 -2.54
CA GLU A 48 -10.75 -18.67 -1.97
C GLU A 48 -11.65 -19.40 -2.97
N LEU A 49 -11.74 -18.90 -4.21
CA LEU A 49 -12.61 -19.47 -5.24
C LEU A 49 -12.23 -20.92 -5.60
N TYR A 50 -10.95 -21.22 -5.64
CA TYR A 50 -10.43 -22.53 -6.03
C TYR A 50 -9.87 -23.35 -4.86
N ASP A 51 -10.07 -22.87 -3.62
CA ASP A 51 -9.55 -23.45 -2.39
C ASP A 51 -8.06 -23.85 -2.44
N LEU A 52 -7.23 -22.97 -3.01
CA LEU A 52 -5.80 -23.23 -3.25
C LEU A 52 -4.98 -23.26 -1.96
N HIS A 53 -5.39 -22.50 -0.95
CA HIS A 53 -4.65 -22.34 0.30
C HIS A 53 -5.57 -22.44 1.50
N SER A 54 -5.03 -22.78 2.68
CA SER A 54 -5.84 -22.85 3.90
C SER A 54 -6.50 -21.51 4.26
N ALA A 55 -7.69 -21.57 4.89
CA ALA A 55 -8.38 -20.38 5.39
C ALA A 55 -7.51 -19.57 6.35
N GLY A 56 -6.75 -20.22 7.24
CA GLY A 56 -5.84 -19.55 8.17
C GLY A 56 -4.74 -18.75 7.47
N LEU A 57 -4.18 -19.27 6.36
CA LEU A 57 -3.22 -18.53 5.56
C LEU A 57 -3.87 -17.30 4.90
N ARG A 58 -5.05 -17.48 4.28
CA ARG A 58 -5.79 -16.38 3.64
C ARG A 58 -6.11 -15.26 4.62
N ASP A 59 -6.58 -15.60 5.82
CA ASP A 59 -6.92 -14.63 6.86
C ASP A 59 -5.70 -13.90 7.41
N GLY A 60 -4.58 -14.62 7.61
CA GLY A 60 -3.31 -14.02 8.01
C GLY A 60 -2.79 -13.01 6.97
N ILE A 61 -2.90 -13.35 5.68
CA ILE A 61 -2.48 -12.46 4.60
C ILE A 61 -3.41 -11.24 4.50
N ARG A 62 -4.74 -11.41 4.59
CA ARG A 62 -5.70 -10.28 4.64
C ARG A 62 -5.36 -9.29 5.76
N ALA A 63 -5.19 -9.81 6.98
CA ALA A 63 -4.89 -8.97 8.14
C ALA A 63 -3.59 -8.18 7.98
N GLU A 64 -2.56 -8.74 7.35
CA GLU A 64 -1.32 -8.00 7.09
C GLU A 64 -1.47 -7.01 5.94
N THR A 65 -2.22 -7.37 4.90
CA THR A 65 -2.49 -6.52 3.74
C THR A 65 -3.24 -5.25 4.15
N ASP A 66 -4.26 -5.39 5.01
CA ASP A 66 -5.01 -4.25 5.56
C ASP A 66 -4.10 -3.24 6.28
N ARG A 67 -3.13 -3.73 7.07
CA ARG A 67 -2.14 -2.87 7.74
C ARG A 67 -1.20 -2.17 6.77
N LEU A 68 -0.86 -2.81 5.65
CA LEU A 68 0.02 -2.23 4.63
C LEU A 68 -0.71 -1.19 3.77
N ARG A 69 -2.01 -1.36 3.54
CA ARG A 69 -2.83 -0.43 2.76
C ARG A 69 -2.79 0.99 3.34
N ASP A 70 -2.91 1.11 4.66
CA ASP A 70 -2.79 2.40 5.35
C ASP A 70 -1.43 3.06 5.16
N LYS A 71 -0.36 2.26 5.09
CA LYS A 71 1.01 2.74 4.86
C LYS A 71 1.24 3.20 3.43
N CYS A 72 0.55 2.63 2.43
CA CYS A 72 0.68 3.02 1.04
C CYS A 72 0.37 4.52 0.79
N VAL A 73 -0.52 5.10 1.61
CA VAL A 73 -0.96 6.50 1.47
C VAL A 73 -0.24 7.44 2.42
N ARG A 74 0.14 6.97 3.62
CA ARG A 74 0.63 7.84 4.70
C ARG A 74 2.16 7.88 4.85
N ASP A 75 2.82 6.73 4.79
CA ASP A 75 4.23 6.59 5.15
C ASP A 75 4.83 5.36 4.48
N ILE A 76 5.08 5.48 3.17
CA ILE A 76 5.57 4.35 2.40
C ILE A 76 7.08 4.19 2.52
N SER A 77 7.48 2.96 2.83
CA SER A 77 8.88 2.53 2.89
C SER A 77 9.13 1.33 1.97
N MET A 78 10.40 1.12 1.61
CA MET A 78 10.81 -0.09 0.87
C MET A 78 10.46 -1.38 1.62
N ALA A 79 10.44 -1.35 2.96
CA ALA A 79 10.03 -2.49 3.77
C ALA A 79 8.54 -2.84 3.55
N SER A 80 7.68 -1.82 3.41
CA SER A 80 6.25 -2.03 3.13
C SER A 80 6.04 -2.67 1.76
N LEU A 81 6.78 -2.20 0.75
CA LEU A 81 6.80 -2.80 -0.59
C LEU A 81 7.28 -4.26 -0.54
N ASN A 82 8.42 -4.52 0.10
CA ASN A 82 8.96 -5.89 0.21
C ASN A 82 7.99 -6.84 0.91
N ARG A 83 7.19 -6.34 1.87
CA ARG A 83 6.18 -7.16 2.55
C ARG A 83 5.10 -7.64 1.58
N TYR A 84 4.59 -6.78 0.69
CA TYR A 84 3.65 -7.22 -0.35
C TYR A 84 4.23 -8.33 -1.23
N VAL A 85 5.50 -8.20 -1.65
CA VAL A 85 6.18 -9.23 -2.45
C VAL A 85 6.22 -10.56 -1.70
N MET A 86 6.60 -10.56 -0.41
CA MET A 86 6.60 -11.78 0.40
C MET A 86 5.20 -12.39 0.52
N LEU A 87 4.18 -11.58 0.76
CA LEU A 87 2.80 -12.07 0.89
C LEU A 87 2.29 -12.68 -0.42
N MET A 88 2.56 -12.03 -1.57
CA MET A 88 2.20 -12.57 -2.88
C MET A 88 2.95 -13.87 -3.18
N LYS A 89 4.23 -13.98 -2.78
CA LYS A 89 4.98 -15.25 -2.93
C LYS A 89 4.35 -16.41 -2.16
N MET A 90 3.78 -16.17 -0.98
CA MET A 90 3.06 -17.23 -0.25
C MET A 90 1.76 -17.68 -0.93
N LEU A 91 1.26 -16.91 -1.91
CA LEU A 91 0.07 -17.23 -2.71
C LEU A 91 0.41 -17.71 -4.12
N TYR A 92 1.67 -17.58 -4.54
CA TYR A 92 2.18 -18.12 -5.78
C TYR A 92 2.72 -19.52 -5.49
N ASP A 93 2.14 -20.50 -6.15
CA ASP A 93 2.58 -21.88 -6.08
C ASP A 93 3.76 -22.05 -7.06
N ASP A 94 4.99 -22.05 -6.56
CA ASP A 94 6.22 -22.17 -7.35
C ASP A 94 6.59 -23.63 -7.69
N GLU A 95 5.82 -24.62 -7.23
CA GLU A 95 6.10 -26.04 -7.48
C GLU A 95 5.63 -26.55 -8.86
N ALA A 96 5.12 -25.69 -9.74
CA ALA A 96 4.70 -26.12 -11.09
C ALA A 96 5.87 -26.38 -12.07
N ASP A 97 7.11 -26.01 -11.72
CA ASP A 97 8.26 -26.05 -12.63
C ASP A 97 9.31 -27.15 -12.32
N GLU A 98 9.06 -28.08 -11.39
CA GLU A 98 9.93 -29.27 -11.18
C GLU A 98 9.53 -30.45 -12.09
N PHE A 99 9.52 -30.24 -13.41
CA PHE A 99 9.69 -31.37 -14.34
C PHE A 99 11.18 -31.52 -14.64
N GLU A 100 11.87 -32.33 -13.83
CA GLU A 100 13.15 -32.94 -14.24
C GLU A 100 12.89 -33.80 -15.48
N SER A 101 13.09 -33.23 -16.68
CA SER A 101 13.21 -34.03 -17.90
C SER A 101 14.54 -34.80 -17.81
N PHE A 102 14.48 -36.07 -17.40
CA PHE A 102 15.57 -37.00 -17.57
C PHE A 102 15.67 -37.35 -19.07
N ASP A 103 16.58 -36.68 -19.78
CA ASP A 103 17.20 -37.21 -20.99
C ASP A 103 18.40 -38.10 -20.61
#